data_AF-A0A3D4ZZH3-F1
#
_entry.id   AF-A0A3D4ZZH3-F1
#
_cell.length_a   1.000
_cell.length_b   1.000
_cell.length_c   1.000
_cell.angle_alpha   90.00
_cell.angle_beta   90.00
_cell.angle_gamma   90.00
#
_symmetry.space_group_name_H-M   'P 1'
#
loop_
_entity.id
_entity.type
_entity.pdbx_description
1 polymer ?
#
loop_
_entity_poly.entity_id
_entity_poly.type
_entity_poly.pdbx_seq_one_letter_code
_entity_poly.pdbx_strand_id
1 'polypeptide(L)'
;MSRYVTVGAVSHARHLTYSVDEAAPFFEFNEPYIKRAGLMGVEMLAFPEVYYRPDGPSAEVAEEIGGQSSSWAMEMARKYDMYIVWPMLQREGNTVWNSALLIDRKGELVGVYHKMNPTKGEIEGGIRPGEEANVFETEYGKVGMAICFDLNFRNIFEGLRDNGAELVFFCSAYRGGKQLQAWAIELGVYIVAAIRAEVGRIIDLTGKVLEQSMYETLCRHRVNLNRRLLHMDYNWDKMDAMLEKYGTDLSFDYITEEARYAIGSEREGLEIDDVIKEYGLMTLPEYWESSHRIREAALARPRE
;
A
#
# COMPACT_ATOMS: atom_id res chain seq x y z
N MET A 1 5.05 20.71 7.61
CA MET A 1 5.24 19.97 6.34
C MET A 1 3.91 19.39 5.91
N SER A 2 3.47 19.67 4.68
CA SER A 2 2.28 19.04 4.13
C SER A 2 2.54 17.54 3.90
N ARG A 3 1.61 16.67 4.29
CA ARG A 3 1.76 15.20 4.25
C ARG A 3 1.58 14.62 2.84
N TYR A 4 2.24 15.23 1.86
CA TYR A 4 2.25 14.77 0.49
C TYR A 4 3.42 13.85 0.22
N VAL A 5 3.18 12.86 -0.64
CA VAL A 5 4.22 11.99 -1.16
C VAL A 5 3.94 11.64 -2.62
N THR A 6 4.97 11.68 -3.45
CA THR A 6 4.90 11.20 -4.83
C THR A 6 5.23 9.72 -4.85
N VAL A 7 4.21 8.89 -5.04
CA VAL A 7 4.35 7.44 -5.09
C VAL A 7 4.49 6.97 -6.54
N GLY A 8 5.22 5.88 -6.75
CA GLY A 8 5.37 5.24 -8.04
C GLY A 8 5.29 3.72 -7.95
N ALA A 9 4.89 3.09 -9.05
CA ALA A 9 4.88 1.64 -9.20
C ALA A 9 5.51 1.24 -10.52
N VAL A 10 6.47 0.31 -10.44
CA VAL A 10 7.06 -0.36 -11.60
C VAL A 10 6.23 -1.60 -11.94
N SER A 11 6.00 -1.83 -13.21
CA SER A 11 5.29 -2.99 -13.74
C SER A 11 6.05 -3.53 -14.95
N HIS A 12 6.80 -4.63 -14.79
CA HIS A 12 7.64 -5.18 -15.85
C HIS A 12 6.83 -5.76 -17.00
N ALA A 13 7.43 -5.95 -18.17
CA ALA A 13 6.82 -6.69 -19.27
C ALA A 13 7.00 -8.22 -19.12
N ARG A 14 6.06 -9.01 -19.66
CA ARG A 14 5.93 -10.47 -19.47
C ARG A 14 7.11 -11.32 -19.95
N HIS A 15 7.99 -10.78 -20.77
CA HIS A 15 9.09 -11.49 -21.44
C HIS A 15 10.41 -11.51 -20.65
N LEU A 16 10.42 -11.01 -19.42
CA LEU A 16 11.64 -10.79 -18.62
C LEU A 16 11.76 -11.76 -17.44
N THR A 17 11.16 -12.94 -17.58
CA THR A 17 11.33 -14.05 -16.63
C THR A 17 12.67 -14.71 -16.90
N TYR A 18 13.73 -14.24 -16.23
CA TYR A 18 15.09 -14.74 -16.39
C TYR A 18 15.24 -16.17 -15.83
N SER A 19 16.07 -17.00 -16.49
CA SER A 19 16.73 -18.12 -15.79
C SER A 19 17.73 -17.52 -14.81
N VAL A 20 17.88 -18.15 -13.66
CA VAL A 20 18.57 -17.60 -12.47
C VAL A 20 20.10 -17.65 -12.60
N ASP A 21 20.61 -17.84 -13.82
CA ASP A 21 22.05 -18.05 -14.02
C ASP A 21 22.85 -16.74 -13.93
N GLU A 22 22.21 -15.57 -14.08
CA GLU A 22 22.89 -14.27 -13.93
C GLU A 22 21.97 -13.21 -13.26
N ALA A 23 22.39 -12.69 -12.10
CA ALA A 23 21.69 -11.60 -11.39
C ALA A 23 21.95 -10.21 -12.01
N ALA A 24 23.07 -10.04 -12.74
CA ALA A 24 23.46 -8.77 -13.35
C ALA A 24 22.44 -8.22 -14.38
N PRO A 25 21.88 -9.04 -15.30
CA PRO A 25 20.81 -8.59 -16.21
C PRO A 25 19.57 -8.05 -15.49
N PHE A 26 19.25 -8.57 -14.30
CA PHE A 26 18.10 -8.10 -13.53
C PHE A 26 18.33 -6.68 -12.98
N PHE A 27 19.51 -6.38 -12.45
CA PHE A 27 19.83 -5.05 -11.92
C PHE A 27 19.98 -4.00 -13.02
N GLU A 28 20.70 -4.32 -14.10
CA GLU A 28 20.83 -3.44 -15.26
C GLU A 28 19.48 -3.11 -15.91
N PHE A 29 18.53 -4.04 -15.83
CA PHE A 29 17.18 -3.84 -16.32
C PHE A 29 16.33 -2.93 -15.40
N ASN A 30 16.53 -3.01 -14.08
CA ASN A 30 15.73 -2.27 -13.12
C ASN A 30 16.21 -0.83 -12.87
N GLU A 31 17.52 -0.58 -12.89
CA GLU A 31 18.08 0.75 -12.63
C GLU A 31 17.50 1.86 -13.53
N PRO A 32 17.26 1.66 -14.85
CA PRO A 32 16.63 2.66 -15.70
C PRO A 32 15.25 3.11 -15.21
N TYR A 33 14.46 2.22 -14.60
CA TYR A 33 13.16 2.57 -14.03
C TYR A 33 13.28 3.39 -12.76
N ILE A 34 14.24 3.06 -11.88
CA ILE A 34 14.52 3.83 -10.66
C ILE A 34 15.03 5.21 -11.04
N LYS A 35 15.98 5.30 -11.98
CA LYS A 35 16.47 6.56 -12.51
C LYS A 35 15.35 7.40 -13.09
N ARG A 36 14.48 6.82 -13.91
CA ARG A 36 13.31 7.51 -14.48
C ARG A 36 12.36 7.99 -13.39
N ALA A 37 12.05 7.16 -12.40
CA ALA A 37 11.23 7.52 -11.25
C ALA A 37 11.82 8.71 -10.48
N GLY A 38 13.14 8.70 -10.22
CA GLY A 38 13.84 9.80 -9.56
C GLY A 38 13.77 11.10 -10.36
N LEU A 39 13.98 11.03 -11.68
CA LEU A 39 13.81 12.18 -12.58
C LEU A 39 12.36 12.69 -12.65
N MET A 40 11.38 11.83 -12.36
CA MET A 40 9.96 12.18 -12.29
C MET A 40 9.52 12.66 -10.89
N GLY A 41 10.44 12.77 -9.93
CA GLY A 41 10.19 13.21 -8.57
C GLY A 41 9.47 12.19 -7.70
N VAL A 42 9.58 10.89 -8.00
CA VAL A 42 9.03 9.83 -7.15
C VAL A 42 9.84 9.76 -5.85
N GLU A 43 9.12 9.77 -4.74
CA GLU A 43 9.65 9.76 -3.37
C GLU A 43 9.54 8.37 -2.72
N MET A 44 8.58 7.54 -3.15
CA MET A 44 8.47 6.13 -2.78
C MET A 44 8.12 5.28 -4.01
N LEU A 45 8.98 4.30 -4.34
CA LEU A 45 8.84 3.47 -5.52
C LEU A 45 8.65 1.99 -5.15
N ALA A 46 7.59 1.37 -5.67
CA ALA A 46 7.34 -0.06 -5.48
C ALA A 46 7.65 -0.91 -6.70
N PHE A 47 8.18 -2.09 -6.43
CA PHE A 47 8.44 -3.13 -7.40
C PHE A 47 7.43 -4.27 -7.30
N PRO A 48 7.18 -5.00 -8.40
CA PRO A 48 6.26 -6.11 -8.39
C PRO A 48 6.86 -7.32 -7.66
N GLU A 49 5.99 -8.27 -7.29
CA GLU A 49 6.41 -9.51 -6.65
C GLU A 49 7.46 -10.27 -7.49
N VAL A 50 8.65 -10.41 -6.91
CA VAL A 50 9.76 -11.10 -7.52
C VAL A 50 9.68 -12.58 -7.16
N TYR A 51 9.08 -13.36 -8.06
CA TYR A 51 9.48 -14.74 -8.36
C TYR A 51 8.66 -15.28 -9.55
N TYR A 52 9.29 -15.51 -10.68
CA TYR A 52 8.77 -16.45 -11.68
C TYR A 52 9.92 -17.21 -12.29
N ARG A 53 10.05 -18.48 -11.89
CA ARG A 53 10.74 -19.48 -12.69
C ARG A 53 9.70 -20.39 -13.35
N PRO A 54 10.00 -21.00 -14.51
CA PRO A 54 9.11 -21.97 -15.15
C PRO A 54 8.76 -23.17 -14.24
N ASP A 55 9.63 -23.52 -13.30
CA ASP A 55 9.52 -24.61 -12.33
C ASP A 55 8.85 -24.22 -11.00
N GLY A 56 8.46 -22.96 -10.81
CA GLY A 56 7.77 -22.48 -9.59
C GLY A 56 8.72 -22.03 -8.46
N PRO A 57 8.20 -21.37 -7.40
CA PRO A 57 8.95 -20.82 -6.24
C PRO A 57 9.91 -21.81 -5.61
N SER A 58 11.19 -21.43 -5.50
CA SER A 58 12.28 -22.26 -4.98
C SER A 58 13.06 -21.47 -3.93
N ALA A 59 13.22 -22.08 -2.77
CA ALA A 59 14.07 -21.59 -1.69
C ALA A 59 15.53 -21.38 -2.14
N GLU A 60 16.01 -22.06 -3.19
CA GLU A 60 17.42 -22.01 -3.62
C GLU A 60 17.90 -20.61 -4.01
N VAL A 61 16.99 -19.74 -4.47
CA VAL A 61 17.31 -18.37 -4.89
C VAL A 61 17.12 -17.35 -3.76
N ALA A 62 16.69 -17.81 -2.58
CA ALA A 62 16.47 -16.95 -1.43
C ALA A 62 17.82 -16.49 -0.86
N GLU A 63 17.92 -15.18 -0.63
CA GLU A 63 19.11 -14.55 -0.08
C GLU A 63 18.84 -13.98 1.31
N GLU A 64 19.89 -13.87 2.12
CA GLU A 64 19.81 -13.09 3.36
C GLU A 64 19.72 -11.60 3.03
N ILE A 65 19.16 -10.79 3.94
CA ILE A 65 19.22 -9.33 3.81
C ILE A 65 20.69 -8.90 3.92
N GLY A 66 21.14 -8.06 2.99
CA GLY A 66 22.56 -7.78 2.78
C GLY A 66 23.18 -8.68 1.70
N GLY A 67 22.41 -9.61 1.14
CA GLY A 67 22.71 -10.30 -0.10
C GLY A 67 22.74 -9.37 -1.32
N GLN A 68 22.90 -9.96 -2.50
CA GLN A 68 23.14 -9.18 -3.72
C GLN A 68 21.97 -8.27 -4.10
N SER A 69 20.73 -8.79 -4.03
CA SER A 69 19.52 -8.06 -4.43
C SER A 69 19.15 -6.95 -3.44
N SER A 70 19.12 -7.26 -2.15
CA SER A 70 18.83 -6.31 -1.09
C SER A 70 19.92 -5.23 -0.98
N SER A 71 21.21 -5.57 -1.07
CA SER A 71 22.30 -4.57 -1.07
C SER A 71 22.21 -3.62 -2.27
N TRP A 72 21.89 -4.15 -3.45
CA TRP A 72 21.69 -3.33 -4.63
C TRP A 72 20.49 -2.39 -4.47
N ALA A 73 19.35 -2.88 -3.96
CA ALA A 73 18.18 -2.04 -3.71
C ALA A 73 18.47 -0.92 -2.68
N MET A 74 19.23 -1.24 -1.62
CA MET A 74 19.72 -0.26 -0.64
C MET A 74 20.62 0.80 -1.27
N GLU A 75 21.54 0.40 -2.16
CA GLU A 75 22.35 1.36 -2.92
C GLU A 75 21.49 2.25 -3.82
N MET A 76 20.51 1.68 -4.52
CA MET A 76 19.63 2.44 -5.42
C MET A 76 18.75 3.44 -4.67
N ALA A 77 18.20 3.03 -3.52
CA ALA A 77 17.42 3.92 -2.66
C ALA A 77 18.25 5.15 -2.24
N ARG A 78 19.50 4.92 -1.80
CA ARG A 78 20.45 5.98 -1.47
C ARG A 78 20.84 6.84 -2.66
N LYS A 79 21.13 6.20 -3.80
CA LYS A 79 21.61 6.87 -5.03
C LYS A 79 20.57 7.84 -5.59
N TYR A 80 19.30 7.49 -5.50
CA TYR A 80 18.20 8.27 -6.07
C TYR A 80 17.34 8.99 -5.03
N ASP A 81 17.76 8.99 -3.75
CA ASP A 81 17.12 9.71 -2.64
C ASP A 81 15.61 9.42 -2.54
N MET A 82 15.24 8.13 -2.55
CA MET A 82 13.84 7.70 -2.49
C MET A 82 13.67 6.45 -1.64
N TYR A 83 12.47 6.26 -1.08
CA TYR A 83 12.11 4.97 -0.49
C TYR A 83 11.91 3.94 -1.60
N ILE A 84 12.33 2.71 -1.36
CA ILE A 84 12.10 1.59 -2.26
C ILE A 84 11.36 0.49 -1.50
N VAL A 85 10.24 0.04 -2.08
CA VAL A 85 9.56 -1.20 -1.68
C VAL A 85 10.05 -2.32 -2.59
N TRP A 86 10.83 -3.24 -2.02
CA TRP A 86 11.59 -4.24 -2.75
C TRP A 86 11.17 -5.67 -2.38
N PRO A 87 10.42 -6.36 -3.26
CA PRO A 87 10.08 -7.77 -3.05
C PRO A 87 11.25 -8.72 -3.33
N MET A 88 11.41 -9.74 -2.49
CA MET A 88 12.44 -10.77 -2.65
C MET A 88 12.06 -12.06 -1.90
N LEU A 89 12.71 -13.17 -2.25
CA LEU A 89 12.76 -14.33 -1.35
C LEU A 89 13.86 -14.12 -0.32
N GLN A 90 13.46 -13.98 0.93
CA GLN A 90 14.38 -13.77 2.04
C GLN A 90 14.68 -15.08 2.74
N ARG A 91 15.95 -15.29 3.06
CA ARG A 91 16.44 -16.37 3.91
C ARG A 91 16.85 -15.83 5.28
N GLU A 92 16.52 -16.56 6.33
CA GLU A 92 17.13 -16.44 7.66
C GLU A 92 17.36 -17.84 8.21
N GLY A 93 18.63 -18.24 8.26
CA GLY A 93 19.00 -19.62 8.52
C GLY A 93 18.32 -20.60 7.56
N ASN A 94 17.50 -21.50 8.11
CA ASN A 94 16.78 -22.52 7.33
C ASN A 94 15.39 -22.07 6.86
N THR A 95 14.93 -20.90 7.26
CA THR A 95 13.60 -20.41 6.90
C THR A 95 13.69 -19.51 5.68
N VAL A 96 12.70 -19.63 4.80
CA VAL A 96 12.54 -18.76 3.63
C VAL A 96 11.17 -18.12 3.64
N TRP A 97 11.10 -16.83 3.37
CA TRP A 97 9.85 -16.08 3.21
C TRP A 97 9.79 -15.42 1.83
N ASN A 98 8.57 -15.18 1.35
CA ASN A 98 8.32 -14.19 0.31
C ASN A 98 8.11 -12.85 1.03
N SER A 99 9.06 -11.93 0.88
CA SER A 99 9.14 -10.70 1.66
C SER A 99 9.08 -9.46 0.77
N ALA A 100 8.60 -8.36 1.31
CA ALA A 100 8.78 -7.02 0.77
C ALA A 100 9.52 -6.15 1.79
N LEU A 101 10.67 -5.63 1.40
CA LEU A 101 11.48 -4.74 2.22
C LEU A 101 11.03 -3.30 1.97
N LEU A 102 10.91 -2.52 3.05
CA LEU A 102 10.84 -1.06 2.96
C LEU A 102 12.22 -0.49 3.29
N ILE A 103 12.84 0.14 2.29
CA ILE A 103 14.17 0.74 2.38
C ILE A 103 14.01 2.25 2.30
N ASP A 104 14.65 3.00 3.19
CA ASP A 104 14.61 4.46 3.20
C ASP A 104 15.56 5.10 2.19
N ARG A 105 15.50 6.43 2.08
CA ARG A 105 16.32 7.22 1.15
C ARG A 105 17.80 7.24 1.49
N LYS A 106 18.21 6.80 2.68
CA LYS A 106 19.62 6.63 3.07
C LYS A 106 20.13 5.25 2.67
N GLY A 107 19.24 4.37 2.20
CA GLY A 107 19.53 2.97 1.92
C GLY A 107 19.44 2.09 3.16
N GLU A 108 18.81 2.55 4.23
CA GLU A 108 18.66 1.78 5.47
C GLU A 108 17.32 1.01 5.46
N LEU A 109 17.31 -0.16 6.09
CA LEU A 109 16.10 -0.97 6.21
C LEU A 109 15.17 -0.37 7.27
N VAL A 110 13.98 0.06 6.86
CA VAL A 110 12.91 0.50 7.78
C VAL A 110 12.18 -0.70 8.37
N GLY A 111 11.92 -1.71 7.54
CA GLY A 111 11.27 -2.93 7.97
C GLY A 111 10.97 -3.91 6.85
N VAL A 112 10.40 -5.05 7.24
CA VAL A 112 10.13 -6.19 6.35
C VAL A 112 8.71 -6.68 6.57
N TYR A 113 7.98 -6.83 5.48
CA TYR A 113 6.72 -7.57 5.46
C TYR A 113 6.94 -8.96 4.88
N HIS A 114 6.46 -10.00 5.55
CA HIS A 114 6.41 -11.36 5.02
C HIS A 114 4.99 -11.68 4.55
N LYS A 115 4.85 -12.16 3.32
CA LYS A 115 3.58 -12.60 2.74
C LYS A 115 2.89 -13.57 3.70
N MET A 116 1.72 -13.17 4.20
CA MET A 116 1.00 -13.95 5.20
C MET A 116 0.30 -15.16 4.60
N ASN A 117 -0.12 -15.05 3.33
CA ASN A 117 -0.76 -16.13 2.59
C ASN A 117 0.07 -16.51 1.36
N PRO A 118 1.18 -17.25 1.51
CA PRO A 118 1.83 -17.88 0.37
C PRO A 118 0.85 -18.85 -0.30
N THR A 119 0.92 -18.94 -1.62
CA THR A 119 0.16 -19.91 -2.41
C THR A 119 0.61 -21.33 -2.09
N LYS A 120 -0.21 -22.32 -2.46
CA LYS A 120 0.14 -23.74 -2.31
C LYS A 120 1.54 -24.08 -2.87
N GLY A 121 1.85 -23.58 -4.06
CA GLY A 121 3.15 -23.83 -4.70
C GLY A 121 4.32 -23.19 -3.94
N GLU A 122 4.12 -22.01 -3.36
CA GLU A 122 5.13 -21.36 -2.50
C GLU A 122 5.40 -22.19 -1.24
N ILE A 123 4.35 -22.67 -0.58
CA ILE A 123 4.47 -23.51 0.62
C ILE A 123 5.16 -24.84 0.28
N GLU A 124 4.76 -25.51 -0.80
CA GLU A 124 5.40 -26.75 -1.27
C GLU A 124 6.87 -26.53 -1.68
N GLY A 125 7.21 -25.31 -2.13
CA GLY A 125 8.57 -24.85 -2.42
C GLY A 125 9.40 -24.43 -1.19
N GLY A 126 8.84 -24.58 0.03
CA GLY A 126 9.53 -24.29 1.28
C GLY A 126 9.40 -22.86 1.82
N ILE A 127 8.49 -22.05 1.26
CA ILE A 127 8.23 -20.69 1.74
C ILE A 127 7.29 -20.74 2.94
N ARG A 128 7.73 -20.13 4.04
CA ARG A 128 6.97 -20.01 5.28
C ARG A 128 5.98 -18.83 5.20
N PRO A 129 4.75 -18.96 5.71
CA PRO A 129 3.83 -17.83 5.87
C PRO A 129 4.35 -16.82 6.89
N GLY A 130 4.13 -15.54 6.60
CA GLY A 130 4.20 -14.47 7.59
C GLY A 130 3.04 -14.51 8.58
N GLU A 131 3.19 -13.81 9.70
CA GLU A 131 2.25 -13.89 10.83
C GLU A 131 1.49 -12.57 11.07
N GLU A 132 2.00 -11.44 10.58
CA GLU A 132 1.49 -10.11 10.95
C GLU A 132 1.36 -9.15 9.75
N ALA A 133 0.28 -8.36 9.76
CA ALA A 133 0.01 -7.29 8.79
C ALA A 133 0.69 -5.98 9.24
N ASN A 134 2.01 -5.94 9.14
CA ASN A 134 2.82 -4.85 9.67
C ASN A 134 2.65 -3.53 8.90
N VAL A 135 2.74 -2.42 9.63
CA VAL A 135 2.86 -1.07 9.09
C VAL A 135 4.13 -0.41 9.60
N PHE A 136 4.70 0.46 8.79
CA PHE A 136 5.99 1.10 9.04
C PHE A 136 5.82 2.61 9.03
N GLU A 137 6.39 3.28 10.02
CA GLU A 137 6.39 4.74 10.08
C GLU A 137 7.41 5.32 9.11
N THR A 138 6.99 6.35 8.39
CA THR A 138 7.85 7.13 7.49
C THR A 138 7.63 8.61 7.76
N GLU A 139 8.47 9.48 7.18
CA GLU A 139 8.28 10.93 7.26
C GLU A 139 6.96 11.42 6.62
N TYR A 140 6.30 10.59 5.81
CA TYR A 140 5.05 10.91 5.12
C TYR A 140 3.81 10.40 5.88
N GLY A 141 3.93 9.24 6.53
CA GLY A 141 2.82 8.55 7.17
C GLY A 141 3.08 7.07 7.36
N LYS A 142 2.03 6.35 7.78
CA LYS A 142 2.11 4.90 8.03
C LYS A 142 1.90 4.10 6.74
N VAL A 143 2.86 3.26 6.42
CA VAL A 143 2.92 2.48 5.19
C VAL A 143 2.76 1.00 5.47
N GLY A 144 1.80 0.35 4.83
CA GLY A 144 1.59 -1.09 4.85
C GLY A 144 2.05 -1.77 3.55
N MET A 145 2.17 -3.09 3.59
CA MET A 145 2.47 -3.91 2.41
C MET A 145 1.55 -5.13 2.38
N ALA A 146 1.22 -5.59 1.16
CA ALA A 146 0.52 -6.85 0.91
C ALA A 146 1.07 -7.48 -0.37
N ILE A 147 1.20 -8.80 -0.40
CA ILE A 147 1.82 -9.49 -1.54
C ILE A 147 0.81 -10.42 -2.21
N CYS A 148 0.45 -10.10 -3.45
CA CYS A 148 -0.24 -10.98 -4.39
C CYS A 148 -1.47 -11.71 -3.83
N PHE A 149 -1.30 -12.97 -3.40
CA PHE A 149 -2.37 -13.83 -2.93
C PHE A 149 -3.04 -13.31 -1.64
N ASP A 150 -2.33 -12.49 -0.85
CA ASP A 150 -2.87 -11.76 0.30
C ASP A 150 -4.13 -10.96 -0.03
N LEU A 151 -4.30 -10.51 -1.28
CA LEU A 151 -5.46 -9.73 -1.72
C LEU A 151 -6.82 -10.38 -1.39
N ASN A 152 -6.84 -11.71 -1.29
CA ASN A 152 -8.04 -12.50 -1.11
C ASN A 152 -8.44 -12.68 0.37
N PHE A 153 -7.59 -12.22 1.30
CA PHE A 153 -7.71 -12.53 2.72
C PHE A 153 -8.00 -11.28 3.54
N ARG A 154 -9.19 -11.25 4.12
CA ARG A 154 -9.73 -10.09 4.85
C ARG A 154 -8.90 -9.70 6.07
N ASN A 155 -8.37 -10.67 6.80
CA ASN A 155 -7.55 -10.44 7.99
C ASN A 155 -6.28 -9.61 7.71
N ILE A 156 -5.78 -9.62 6.47
CA ILE A 156 -4.62 -8.81 6.07
C ILE A 156 -5.00 -7.33 6.08
N PHE A 157 -6.07 -7.00 5.36
CA PHE A 157 -6.53 -5.64 5.19
C PHE A 157 -7.11 -5.07 6.50
N GLU A 158 -7.80 -5.89 7.29
CA GLU A 158 -8.23 -5.51 8.63
C GLU A 158 -7.03 -5.25 9.55
N GLY A 159 -6.00 -6.11 9.55
CA GLY A 159 -4.77 -5.86 10.31
C GLY A 159 -4.03 -4.59 9.88
N LEU A 160 -3.92 -4.33 8.58
CA LEU A 160 -3.33 -3.08 8.07
C LEU A 160 -4.09 -1.83 8.54
N ARG A 161 -5.43 -1.88 8.55
CA ARG A 161 -6.26 -0.79 9.07
C ARG A 161 -6.11 -0.62 10.57
N ASP A 162 -6.16 -1.72 11.32
CA ASP A 162 -6.09 -1.68 12.80
C ASP A 162 -4.73 -1.17 13.27
N ASN A 163 -3.67 -1.42 12.49
CA ASN A 163 -2.34 -0.86 12.70
C ASN A 163 -2.18 0.59 12.20
N GLY A 164 -3.18 1.13 11.48
CA GLY A 164 -3.28 2.52 11.07
C GLY A 164 -2.58 2.84 9.74
N ALA A 165 -2.55 1.91 8.79
CA ALA A 165 -2.02 2.17 7.45
C ALA A 165 -2.77 3.33 6.77
N GLU A 166 -2.03 4.21 6.10
CA GLU A 166 -2.58 5.31 5.27
C GLU A 166 -2.28 5.08 3.78
N LEU A 167 -1.21 4.33 3.51
CA LEU A 167 -0.74 3.94 2.19
C LEU A 167 -0.34 2.47 2.21
N VAL A 168 -0.81 1.68 1.24
CA VAL A 168 -0.48 0.25 1.10
C VAL A 168 0.19 0.01 -0.24
N PHE A 169 1.35 -0.62 -0.22
CA PHE A 169 2.00 -1.13 -1.43
C PHE A 169 1.58 -2.58 -1.68
N PHE A 170 1.04 -2.82 -2.88
CA PHE A 170 0.63 -4.14 -3.35
C PHE A 170 1.61 -4.65 -4.40
N CYS A 171 2.51 -5.54 -3.99
CA CYS A 171 3.52 -6.13 -4.86
C CYS A 171 2.99 -7.47 -5.39
N SER A 172 2.84 -7.62 -6.70
CA SER A 172 2.07 -8.76 -7.21
C SER A 172 2.42 -9.24 -8.61
N ALA A 173 2.14 -10.52 -8.87
CA ALA A 173 2.04 -11.10 -10.22
C ALA A 173 0.61 -11.14 -10.78
N TYR A 174 -0.36 -10.74 -9.97
CA TYR A 174 -1.79 -10.75 -10.23
C TYR A 174 -2.34 -9.32 -10.13
N ARG A 175 -3.15 -8.90 -11.12
CA ARG A 175 -3.59 -7.51 -11.26
C ARG A 175 -4.43 -6.96 -10.11
N GLY A 176 -5.17 -7.79 -9.39
CA GLY A 176 -6.09 -7.40 -8.32
C GLY A 176 -7.35 -6.61 -8.72
N GLY A 177 -7.31 -5.80 -9.78
CA GLY A 177 -8.50 -5.20 -10.42
C GLY A 177 -9.44 -4.48 -9.45
N LYS A 178 -10.74 -4.80 -9.52
CA LYS A 178 -11.78 -4.18 -8.68
C LYS A 178 -11.61 -4.50 -7.18
N GLN A 179 -10.98 -5.63 -6.84
CA GLN A 179 -10.77 -6.01 -5.45
C GLN A 179 -9.87 -5.01 -4.73
N LEU A 180 -8.85 -4.46 -5.41
CA LEU A 180 -8.00 -3.41 -4.86
C LEU A 180 -8.80 -2.11 -4.61
N GLN A 181 -9.69 -1.73 -5.53
CA GLN A 181 -10.55 -0.57 -5.34
C GLN A 181 -11.50 -0.75 -4.16
N ALA A 182 -12.08 -1.94 -4.01
CA ALA A 182 -12.92 -2.27 -2.87
C ALA A 182 -12.12 -2.19 -1.55
N TRP A 183 -10.90 -2.72 -1.50
CA TRP A 183 -10.06 -2.61 -0.30
C TRP A 183 -9.64 -1.17 0.00
N ALA A 184 -9.35 -0.35 -1.00
CA ALA A 184 -9.04 1.06 -0.79
C ALA A 184 -10.21 1.80 -0.11
N ILE A 185 -11.44 1.53 -0.56
CA ILE A 185 -12.68 2.08 0.03
C ILE A 185 -12.95 1.52 1.43
N GLU A 186 -12.80 0.21 1.62
CA GLU A 186 -13.11 -0.45 2.90
C GLU A 186 -12.12 -0.08 4.00
N LEU A 187 -10.86 0.18 3.66
CA LEU A 187 -9.85 0.60 4.61
C LEU A 187 -9.71 2.13 4.71
N GLY A 188 -10.15 2.87 3.69
CA GLY A 188 -9.93 4.32 3.61
C GLY A 188 -8.46 4.68 3.36
N VAL A 189 -7.74 3.90 2.54
CA VAL A 189 -6.29 4.04 2.31
C VAL A 189 -5.94 4.20 0.84
N TYR A 190 -4.77 4.77 0.57
CA TYR A 190 -4.17 4.71 -0.76
C TYR A 190 -3.60 3.33 -1.05
N ILE A 191 -3.72 2.85 -2.28
CA ILE A 191 -3.09 1.59 -2.72
C ILE A 191 -2.23 1.84 -3.96
N VAL A 192 -0.96 1.44 -3.88
CA VAL A 192 0.00 1.51 -4.97
C VAL A 192 0.36 0.09 -5.40
N ALA A 193 -0.14 -0.30 -6.57
CA ALA A 193 -0.05 -1.66 -7.08
C ALA A 193 1.06 -1.77 -8.14
N ALA A 194 2.14 -2.47 -7.79
CA ALA A 194 3.23 -2.81 -8.68
C ALA A 194 3.03 -4.24 -9.20
N ILE A 195 2.79 -4.39 -10.50
CA ILE A 195 2.33 -5.67 -11.06
C ILE A 195 3.32 -6.21 -12.10
N ARG A 196 3.78 -7.44 -11.91
CA ARG A 196 4.63 -8.13 -12.89
C ARG A 196 3.85 -8.38 -14.18
N ALA A 197 4.52 -8.16 -15.31
CA ALA A 197 4.04 -8.50 -16.65
C ALA A 197 2.77 -7.75 -17.12
N GLU A 198 2.32 -6.76 -16.36
CA GLU A 198 0.96 -6.25 -16.46
C GLU A 198 0.86 -4.77 -16.05
N VAL A 199 -0.37 -4.31 -15.82
CA VAL A 199 -0.70 -2.93 -15.56
C VAL A 199 -0.74 -2.65 -14.05
N GLY A 200 0.17 -1.81 -13.58
CA GLY A 200 0.17 -1.21 -12.24
C GLY A 200 -0.80 -0.06 -12.11
N ARG A 201 -1.22 0.25 -10.88
CA ARG A 201 -2.25 1.25 -10.57
C ARG A 201 -1.94 2.01 -9.29
N ILE A 202 -2.36 3.27 -9.25
CA ILE A 202 -2.42 4.05 -8.02
C ILE A 202 -3.91 4.35 -7.77
N ILE A 203 -4.41 3.95 -6.61
CA ILE A 203 -5.82 4.01 -6.24
C ILE A 203 -5.92 4.84 -4.96
N ASP A 204 -6.87 5.77 -4.90
CA ASP A 204 -7.12 6.52 -3.68
C ASP A 204 -8.09 5.83 -2.74
N LEU A 205 -8.20 6.39 -1.54
CA LEU A 205 -9.12 5.96 -0.49
C LEU A 205 -10.62 6.01 -0.90
N THR A 206 -10.98 6.64 -2.02
CA THR A 206 -12.35 6.59 -2.57
C THR A 206 -12.54 5.45 -3.58
N GLY A 207 -11.48 4.67 -3.84
CA GLY A 207 -11.46 3.60 -4.84
C GLY A 207 -11.26 4.10 -6.27
N LYS A 208 -11.02 5.40 -6.46
CA LYS A 208 -10.74 5.98 -7.77
C LYS A 208 -9.33 5.60 -8.20
N VAL A 209 -9.20 5.10 -9.42
CA VAL A 209 -7.89 4.88 -10.05
C VAL A 209 -7.36 6.25 -10.49
N LEU A 210 -6.33 6.74 -9.81
CA LEU A 210 -5.70 8.03 -10.08
C LEU A 210 -4.72 7.95 -11.26
N GLU A 211 -4.00 6.84 -11.37
CA GLU A 211 -3.04 6.60 -12.45
C GLU A 211 -2.97 5.10 -12.76
N GLN A 212 -2.70 4.77 -14.02
CA GLN A 212 -2.58 3.39 -14.48
C GLN A 212 -1.45 3.26 -15.51
N SER A 213 -0.56 2.29 -15.32
CA SER A 213 0.47 2.00 -16.32
C SER A 213 -0.15 1.41 -17.59
N MET A 214 0.46 1.65 -18.75
CA MET A 214 -0.09 1.24 -20.05
C MET A 214 1.04 0.64 -20.88
N TYR A 215 1.50 1.34 -21.94
CA TYR A 215 2.73 1.00 -22.65
C TYR A 215 3.97 1.34 -21.82
N GLU A 216 3.88 2.39 -21.00
CA GLU A 216 4.90 2.74 -20.01
C GLU A 216 4.75 1.83 -18.79
N THR A 217 5.87 1.28 -18.33
CA THR A 217 5.96 0.33 -17.22
C THR A 217 6.06 1.01 -15.86
N LEU A 218 6.11 2.34 -15.81
CA LEU A 218 6.14 3.14 -14.58
C LEU A 218 4.92 4.05 -14.52
N CYS A 219 4.11 3.95 -13.46
CA CYS A 219 3.10 4.95 -13.12
C CYS A 219 3.51 5.71 -11.86
N ARG A 220 3.13 7.00 -11.77
CA ARG A 220 3.40 7.82 -10.59
C ARG A 220 2.30 8.84 -10.31
N HIS A 221 2.09 9.15 -9.05
CA HIS A 221 1.13 10.17 -8.67
C HIS A 221 1.48 10.79 -7.32
N ARG A 222 1.16 12.08 -7.15
CA ARG A 222 1.36 12.79 -5.88
C ARG A 222 0.08 12.67 -5.06
N VAL A 223 0.17 12.05 -3.89
CA VAL A 223 -0.98 11.76 -3.01
C VAL A 223 -0.88 12.55 -1.71
N ASN A 224 -2.03 12.88 -1.12
CA ASN A 224 -2.14 13.58 0.15
C ASN A 224 -2.53 12.59 1.25
N LEU A 225 -1.64 12.29 2.18
CA LEU A 225 -1.91 11.40 3.31
C LEU A 225 -2.65 12.10 4.46
N ASN A 226 -2.78 13.43 4.43
CA ASN A 226 -3.65 14.20 5.32
C ASN A 226 -5.11 14.21 4.80
N ARG A 227 -5.66 13.00 4.64
CA ARG A 227 -7.03 12.76 4.20
C ARG A 227 -7.64 11.59 4.95
N ARG A 228 -8.95 11.62 5.15
CA ARG A 228 -9.71 10.55 5.81
C ARG A 228 -11.00 10.28 5.06
N LEU A 229 -11.33 9.00 4.88
CA LEU A 229 -12.63 8.57 4.37
C LEU A 229 -13.60 8.42 5.55
N LEU A 230 -14.75 9.09 5.47
CA LEU A 230 -15.78 9.12 6.50
C LEU A 230 -17.13 8.70 5.90
N HIS A 231 -18.04 8.21 6.75
CA HIS A 231 -19.44 8.01 6.38
C HIS A 231 -20.17 9.36 6.37
N MET A 232 -21.18 9.53 5.51
CA MET A 232 -21.98 10.77 5.44
C MET A 232 -22.92 10.91 6.65
N ASP A 233 -23.57 9.82 7.07
CA ASP A 233 -24.43 9.83 8.26
C ASP A 233 -23.67 10.30 9.51
N TYR A 234 -24.34 11.14 10.30
CA TYR A 234 -23.83 11.80 11.51
C TYR A 234 -22.66 12.77 11.31
N ASN A 235 -22.22 13.00 10.07
CA ASN A 235 -21.15 13.94 9.74
C ASN A 235 -21.61 15.08 8.83
N TRP A 236 -22.59 14.82 7.95
CA TRP A 236 -23.02 15.76 6.91
C TRP A 236 -23.53 17.10 7.47
N ASP A 237 -24.26 17.08 8.59
CA ASP A 237 -24.83 18.26 9.24
C ASP A 237 -23.78 19.23 9.80
N LYS A 238 -22.51 18.79 9.90
CA LYS A 238 -21.39 19.58 10.43
C LYS A 238 -20.59 20.27 9.33
N MET A 239 -20.86 19.99 8.06
CA MET A 239 -20.06 20.47 6.92
C MET A 239 -20.07 21.98 6.77
N ASP A 240 -21.24 22.61 6.88
CA ASP A 240 -21.35 24.07 6.73
C ASP A 240 -20.51 24.82 7.78
N ALA A 241 -20.54 24.36 9.03
CA ALA A 241 -19.74 24.95 10.11
C ALA A 241 -18.22 24.76 9.91
N MET A 242 -17.80 23.66 9.27
CA MET A 242 -16.40 23.47 8.88
C MET A 242 -16.02 24.40 7.73
N LEU A 243 -16.90 24.56 6.73
CA LEU A 243 -16.67 25.44 5.59
C LEU A 243 -16.68 26.93 5.99
N GLU A 244 -17.50 27.35 6.95
CA GLU A 244 -17.47 28.71 7.49
C GLU A 244 -16.11 29.05 8.13
N LYS A 245 -15.50 28.07 8.81
CA LYS A 245 -14.22 28.27 9.52
C LYS A 245 -13.00 28.11 8.62
N TYR A 246 -12.96 27.05 7.81
CA TYR A 246 -11.78 26.66 7.05
C TYR A 246 -11.90 26.97 5.55
N GLY A 247 -13.12 27.15 5.04
CA GLY A 247 -13.37 27.45 3.62
C GLY A 247 -12.64 26.48 2.69
N THR A 248 -11.83 27.05 1.80
CA THR A 248 -11.07 26.31 0.78
C THR A 248 -9.87 25.54 1.33
N ASP A 249 -9.54 25.67 2.61
CA ASP A 249 -8.48 24.87 3.23
C ASP A 249 -8.89 23.40 3.38
N LEU A 250 -10.18 23.09 3.28
CA LEU A 250 -10.72 21.73 3.26
C LEU A 250 -11.12 21.31 1.84
N SER A 251 -10.84 20.06 1.50
CA SER A 251 -11.32 19.39 0.29
C SER A 251 -12.29 18.26 0.64
N PHE A 252 -13.26 18.02 -0.24
CA PHE A 252 -14.27 16.98 -0.09
C PHE A 252 -14.43 16.24 -1.41
N ASP A 253 -14.16 14.93 -1.42
CA ASP A 253 -14.45 14.04 -2.55
C ASP A 253 -15.58 13.09 -2.16
N TYR A 254 -16.73 13.20 -2.82
CA TYR A 254 -17.92 12.44 -2.48
C TYR A 254 -18.04 11.17 -3.32
N ILE A 255 -18.32 10.05 -2.66
CA ILE A 255 -18.72 8.79 -3.27
C ILE A 255 -20.13 8.44 -2.75
N THR A 256 -21.11 9.16 -3.29
CA THR A 256 -22.48 9.19 -2.76
C THR A 256 -23.22 7.87 -2.91
N GLU A 257 -22.83 7.02 -3.88
CA GLU A 257 -23.41 5.67 -4.03
C GLU A 257 -23.07 4.77 -2.83
N GLU A 258 -21.91 4.99 -2.21
CA GLU A 258 -21.45 4.31 -1.00
C GLU A 258 -21.80 5.06 0.29
N ALA A 259 -22.49 6.20 0.22
CA ALA A 259 -22.77 7.11 1.33
C ALA A 259 -21.52 7.54 2.12
N ARG A 260 -20.39 7.72 1.42
CA ARG A 260 -19.09 8.11 2.01
C ARG A 260 -18.54 9.37 1.34
N TYR A 261 -17.63 10.04 2.04
CA TYR A 261 -16.86 11.14 1.49
C TYR A 261 -15.47 11.17 2.09
N ALA A 262 -14.51 11.68 1.32
CA ALA A 262 -13.16 11.89 1.79
C ALA A 262 -12.95 13.37 2.09
N ILE A 263 -12.56 13.68 3.33
CA ILE A 263 -12.15 15.02 3.75
C ILE A 263 -10.62 15.11 3.75
N GLY A 264 -10.09 16.23 3.27
CA GLY A 264 -8.66 16.48 3.13
C GLY A 264 -8.28 17.92 3.42
N SER A 265 -7.00 18.18 3.70
CA SER A 265 -6.47 19.54 3.70
C SER A 265 -5.09 19.59 3.04
N GLU A 266 -4.86 20.63 2.24
CA GLU A 266 -3.54 20.96 1.70
C GLU A 266 -2.83 22.05 2.52
N ARG A 267 -3.53 22.67 3.47
CA ARG A 267 -3.00 23.77 4.28
C ARG A 267 -1.97 23.25 5.27
N GLU A 268 -0.78 23.85 5.26
CA GLU A 268 0.25 23.51 6.23
C GLU A 268 -0.21 23.79 7.66
N GLY A 269 -0.04 22.79 8.52
CA GLY A 269 -0.41 22.86 9.95
C GLY A 269 -1.88 22.58 10.24
N LEU A 270 -2.70 22.26 9.24
CA LEU A 270 -4.09 21.83 9.43
C LEU A 270 -4.22 20.32 9.20
N GLU A 271 -4.13 19.54 10.28
CA GLU A 271 -4.32 18.09 10.23
C GLU A 271 -5.81 17.73 10.28
N ILE A 272 -6.24 16.85 9.39
CA ILE A 272 -7.65 16.41 9.31
C ILE A 272 -8.08 15.66 10.56
N ASP A 273 -7.16 14.96 11.23
CA ASP A 273 -7.45 14.30 12.50
C ASP A 273 -7.81 15.30 13.60
N ASP A 274 -7.32 16.55 13.53
CA ASP A 274 -7.70 17.60 14.48
C ASP A 274 -9.04 18.23 14.13
N VAL A 275 -9.36 18.36 12.82
CA VAL A 275 -10.70 18.78 12.37
C VAL A 275 -11.76 17.75 12.77
N ILE A 276 -11.46 16.46 12.62
CA ILE A 276 -12.31 15.35 13.08
C ILE A 276 -12.62 15.48 14.56
N LYS A 277 -11.60 15.69 15.40
CA LYS A 277 -11.78 15.89 16.85
C LYS A 277 -12.57 17.15 17.17
N GLU A 278 -12.27 18.27 16.50
CA GLU A 278 -12.90 19.56 16.77
C GLU A 278 -14.42 19.52 16.53
N TYR A 279 -14.85 18.90 15.44
CA TYR A 279 -16.25 18.83 15.05
C TYR A 279 -16.94 17.53 15.52
N GLY A 280 -16.22 16.65 16.21
CA GLY A 280 -16.72 15.34 16.61
C GLY A 280 -17.24 14.53 15.41
N LEU A 281 -16.46 14.50 14.33
CA LEU A 281 -16.77 13.67 13.17
C LEU A 281 -16.56 12.19 13.53
N MET A 282 -17.49 11.34 13.12
CA MET A 282 -17.35 9.90 13.27
C MET A 282 -16.48 9.35 12.14
N THR A 283 -15.39 8.68 12.50
CA THR A 283 -14.60 7.88 11.56
C THR A 283 -15.40 6.67 11.07
N LEU A 284 -14.96 6.04 9.97
CA LEU A 284 -15.60 4.82 9.48
C LEU A 284 -15.61 3.69 10.53
N PRO A 285 -14.49 3.36 11.22
CA PRO A 285 -14.52 2.36 12.28
C PRO A 285 -15.51 2.69 13.40
N GLU A 286 -15.54 3.94 13.87
CA GLU A 286 -16.47 4.38 14.92
C GLU A 286 -17.94 4.27 14.48
N TYR A 287 -18.23 4.61 13.21
CA TYR A 287 -19.57 4.47 12.63
C TYR A 287 -20.03 3.01 12.63
N TRP A 288 -19.18 2.08 12.19
CA TRP A 288 -19.50 0.65 12.20
C TRP A 288 -19.63 0.10 13.62
N GLU A 289 -18.71 0.44 14.52
CA GLU A 289 -18.76 -0.01 15.91
C GLU A 289 -20.02 0.49 16.61
N SER A 290 -20.38 1.76 16.42
CA SER A 290 -21.63 2.34 16.93
C SER A 290 -22.86 1.60 16.39
N SER A 291 -22.90 1.36 15.08
CA SER A 291 -23.99 0.64 14.42
C SER A 291 -24.16 -0.79 14.97
N HIS A 292 -23.05 -1.52 15.14
CA HIS A 292 -23.06 -2.85 15.75
C HIS A 292 -23.54 -2.80 17.21
N ARG A 293 -23.05 -1.85 18.01
CA ARG A 293 -23.46 -1.69 19.41
C ARG A 293 -24.95 -1.43 19.55
N ILE A 294 -25.51 -0.55 18.71
CA ILE A 294 -26.95 -0.24 18.69
C ILE A 294 -27.76 -1.49 18.31
N ARG A 295 -27.29 -2.24 17.29
CA ARG A 295 -27.91 -3.50 16.87
C ARG A 295 -27.95 -4.52 18.01
N GLU A 296 -26.82 -4.77 18.68
CA GLU A 296 -26.75 -5.73 19.79
C GLU A 296 -27.67 -5.33 20.94
N ALA A 297 -27.72 -4.03 21.28
CA ALA A 297 -28.65 -3.52 22.28
C ALA A 297 -30.12 -3.71 21.88
N ALA A 298 -30.46 -3.60 20.60
CA ALA A 298 -31.80 -3.85 20.10
C ALA A 298 -32.17 -5.35 20.13
N LEU A 299 -31.24 -6.23 19.79
CA LEU A 299 -31.44 -7.68 19.84
C LEU A 299 -31.60 -8.22 21.26
N ALA A 300 -30.99 -7.57 22.25
CA ALA A 300 -31.13 -7.93 23.66
C ALA A 300 -32.51 -7.56 24.24
N ARG A 301 -33.34 -6.78 23.53
CA ARG A 301 -34.70 -6.45 23.99
C ARG A 301 -35.62 -7.67 23.82
N PRO A 302 -36.56 -7.91 24.76
CA PRO A 302 -37.57 -8.94 24.58
C PRO A 302 -38.32 -8.74 23.26
N ARG A 303 -38.55 -9.83 22.53
CA ARG A 303 -39.47 -9.81 21.38
C ARG A 303 -40.90 -9.81 21.95
N GLU A 304 -41.67 -8.78 21.64
CA GLU A 304 -43.12 -8.74 21.89
C GLU A 304 -43.88 -9.70 20.98
#